data_AF-A0A0C3QJ93-F1
#
_entry.id   AF-A0A0C3QJ93-F1
#
_cell.length_a   1.000
_cell.length_b   1.000
_cell.length_c   1.000
_cell.angle_alpha   90.00
_cell.angle_beta   90.00
_cell.angle_gamma   90.00
#
_symmetry.space_group_name_H-M   'P 1'
#
loop_
_entity.id
_entity.type
_entity.pdbx_description
1 polymer ?
#
loop_
_entity_poly.entity_id
_entity_poly.type
_entity_poly.pdbx_seq_one_letter_code
_entity_poly.pdbx_strand_id
1 'polypeptide(L)'
;MAATMTHYVSPNRLRTIAASVPKVYIMTGDEDHLVRPENSYHLKSCMPEAEFEVWENFGHSVFAQHPKRFGEKMAQVMQDGWNLRETSLQAQRTAG
;
A
#
# COMPACT_ATOMS: atom_id res chain seq x y z
N MET A 1 -20.69 -5.09 -11.40
CA MET A 1 -19.33 -5.57 -11.75
C MET A 1 -18.59 -4.72 -12.79
N ALA A 2 -19.03 -3.51 -13.15
CA ALA A 2 -18.28 -2.67 -14.10
C ALA A 2 -17.03 -2.04 -13.46
N ALA A 3 -17.17 -1.42 -12.28
CA ALA A 3 -16.07 -0.73 -11.61
C ALA A 3 -14.88 -1.65 -11.29
N THR A 4 -15.12 -2.89 -10.84
CA THR A 4 -14.03 -3.85 -10.53
C THR A 4 -13.24 -4.27 -11.76
N MET A 5 -13.80 -4.16 -12.97
CA MET A 5 -13.15 -4.51 -14.23
C MET A 5 -12.55 -3.30 -14.97
N THR A 6 -13.03 -2.08 -14.70
CA THR A 6 -12.65 -0.88 -15.47
C THR A 6 -12.10 0.27 -14.62
N HIS A 7 -11.99 0.11 -13.30
CA HIS A 7 -11.39 1.15 -12.48
C HIS A 7 -9.92 1.34 -12.86
N TYR A 8 -9.58 2.60 -13.12
CA TYR A 8 -8.23 3.02 -13.43
C TYR A 8 -7.93 4.29 -12.65
N VAL A 9 -6.72 4.34 -12.09
CA VAL A 9 -6.17 5.54 -11.45
C VAL A 9 -4.92 5.91 -12.22
N SER A 10 -4.88 7.14 -12.73
CA SER A 10 -3.74 7.59 -13.51
C SER A 10 -2.48 7.73 -12.64
N PRO A 11 -1.27 7.59 -13.23
CA PRO A 11 -0.01 7.80 -12.51
C PRO A 11 0.07 9.14 -11.77
N ASN A 12 -0.46 10.22 -12.37
CA ASN A 12 -0.53 11.52 -11.70
C ASN A 12 -1.38 11.47 -10.43
N ARG A 13 -2.57 10.84 -10.50
CA ARG A 13 -3.43 10.68 -9.32
C ARG A 13 -2.80 9.77 -8.27
N LEU A 14 -2.09 8.72 -8.69
CA LEU A 14 -1.34 7.86 -7.77
C LEU A 14 -0.25 8.63 -7.02
N ARG A 15 0.53 9.47 -7.72
CA ARG A 15 1.50 10.38 -7.08
C ARG A 15 0.84 11.35 -6.10
N THR A 16 -0.30 11.93 -6.48
CA THR A 16 -1.05 12.81 -5.56
C THR A 16 -1.47 12.06 -4.30
N ILE A 17 -1.97 10.83 -4.43
CA ILE A 17 -2.34 10.00 -3.27
C ILE A 17 -1.12 9.78 -2.37
N ALA A 18 0.00 9.31 -2.94
CA ALA A 18 1.18 8.97 -2.18
C ALA A 18 1.80 10.18 -1.44
N ALA A 19 1.76 11.38 -2.05
CA ALA A 19 2.17 12.62 -1.39
C ALA A 19 1.16 13.15 -0.34
N SER A 20 -0.10 12.70 -0.39
CA SER A 20 -1.17 13.25 0.46
C SER A 20 -1.41 12.48 1.75
N VAL A 21 -0.81 11.29 1.89
CA VAL A 21 -0.98 10.44 3.07
C VAL A 21 0.38 10.15 3.71
N PRO A 22 0.44 9.89 5.04
CA PRO A 22 1.71 9.67 5.72
C PRO A 22 2.47 8.42 5.27
N LYS A 23 1.76 7.37 4.83
CA LYS A 23 2.35 6.09 4.41
C LYS A 23 1.44 5.39 3.42
N VAL A 24 2.03 4.83 2.38
CA VAL A 24 1.39 3.87 1.47
C VAL A 24 2.13 2.55 1.59
N TYR A 25 1.39 1.46 1.74
CA TYR A 25 1.91 0.10 1.73
C TYR A 25 1.22 -0.69 0.63
N ILE A 26 2.01 -1.28 -0.27
CA ILE A 26 1.57 -2.11 -1.38
C ILE A 26 2.02 -3.53 -1.08
N MET A 27 1.08 -4.48 -1.16
CA MET A 27 1.35 -5.89 -0.93
C MET A 27 0.65 -6.72 -1.99
N THR A 28 1.34 -7.76 -2.47
CA THR A 28 0.75 -8.73 -3.39
C THR A 28 1.34 -10.12 -3.12
N GLY A 29 0.57 -11.16 -3.39
CA GLY A 29 1.10 -12.51 -3.48
C GLY A 29 1.59 -12.80 -4.90
N ASP A 30 2.63 -13.61 -5.04
CA ASP A 30 3.16 -14.03 -6.35
C ASP A 30 2.25 -15.01 -7.12
N GLU A 31 1.31 -15.65 -6.44
CA GLU A 31 0.32 -16.57 -7.00
C GLU A 31 -1.11 -15.97 -7.04
N ASP A 32 -1.25 -14.64 -7.06
CA ASP A 32 -2.55 -13.98 -7.19
C ASP A 32 -3.08 -14.07 -8.64
N HIS A 33 -3.95 -15.06 -8.87
CA HIS A 33 -4.64 -15.26 -10.15
C HIS A 33 -5.87 -14.37 -10.36
N LEU A 34 -6.31 -13.63 -9.34
CA LEU A 34 -7.46 -12.72 -9.46
C LEU A 34 -6.99 -11.30 -9.81
N VAL A 35 -5.92 -10.83 -9.16
CA VAL A 35 -5.28 -9.54 -9.41
C VAL A 35 -3.82 -9.79 -9.76
N ARG A 36 -3.50 -9.59 -11.04
CA ARG A 36 -2.15 -9.74 -11.59
C ARG A 36 -1.10 -8.98 -10.75
N PRO A 37 -0.06 -9.65 -10.23
CA PRO A 37 0.98 -9.01 -9.42
C PRO A 37 1.67 -7.84 -10.12
N GLU A 38 1.77 -7.87 -11.45
CA GLU A 38 2.31 -6.79 -12.30
C GLU A 38 1.65 -5.43 -12.02
N ASN A 39 0.37 -5.42 -11.63
CA ASN A 39 -0.32 -4.20 -11.25
C ASN A 39 0.30 -3.56 -10.00
N SER A 40 0.74 -4.36 -9.03
CA SER A 40 1.40 -3.86 -7.81
C SER A 40 2.80 -3.31 -8.09
N TYR A 41 3.53 -3.92 -9.02
CA TYR A 41 4.78 -3.35 -9.54
C TYR A 41 4.53 -2.02 -10.25
N HIS A 42 3.46 -1.92 -11.05
CA HIS A 42 3.06 -0.66 -11.67
C HIS A 42 2.72 0.42 -10.64
N LEU A 43 1.97 0.09 -9.59
CA LEU A 43 1.68 0.99 -8.48
C LEU A 43 2.97 1.49 -7.83
N LYS A 44 3.90 0.60 -7.48
CA LYS A 44 5.21 0.96 -6.90
C LYS A 44 6.04 1.86 -7.84
N SER A 45 6.01 1.60 -9.16
CA SER A 45 6.70 2.47 -10.13
C SER A 45 6.12 3.89 -10.18
N CYS A 46 4.82 4.05 -9.90
CA CYS A 46 4.14 5.34 -9.85
C CYS A 46 4.24 6.02 -8.49
N MET A 47 4.46 5.26 -7.42
CA MET A 47 4.54 5.69 -6.01
C MET A 47 5.87 5.22 -5.41
N PRO A 48 7.03 5.80 -5.81
CA PRO A 48 8.34 5.32 -5.39
C PRO A 48 8.57 5.34 -3.87
N GLU A 49 7.88 6.21 -3.14
CA GLU A 49 7.88 6.30 -1.67
C GLU A 49 7.08 5.20 -0.96
N ALA A 50 6.17 4.51 -1.66
CA ALA A 50 5.36 3.46 -1.06
C ALA A 50 6.22 2.26 -0.66
N GLU A 51 5.99 1.70 0.52
CA GLU A 51 6.57 0.42 0.90
C GLU A 51 5.94 -0.69 0.04
N PHE A 52 6.74 -1.63 -0.47
CA PHE A 52 6.28 -2.67 -1.38
C PHE A 52 6.84 -4.05 -0.99
N GLU A 53 5.94 -5.01 -0.77
CA GLU A 53 6.30 -6.40 -0.50
C GLU A 53 5.55 -7.36 -1.44
N VAL A 54 6.28 -8.37 -1.92
CA VAL A 54 5.72 -9.54 -2.60
C VAL A 54 5.89 -10.72 -1.67
N TRP A 55 4.80 -11.43 -1.37
CA TRP A 55 4.84 -12.59 -0.50
C TRP A 55 4.83 -13.87 -1.35
N GLU A 56 5.83 -14.74 -1.14
CA GLU A 56 6.03 -15.95 -1.92
C GLU A 56 5.10 -17.11 -1.54
N ASN A 57 4.49 -17.75 -2.54
CA ASN A 57 3.44 -18.77 -2.41
C ASN A 57 2.13 -18.23 -1.81
N PHE A 58 1.75 -17.00 -2.18
CA PHE A 58 0.52 -16.37 -1.70
C PHE A 58 -0.42 -16.02 -2.85
N GLY A 59 -1.71 -16.29 -2.65
CA GLY A 59 -2.76 -15.95 -3.60
C GLY A 59 -3.52 -14.67 -3.19
N HIS A 60 -4.67 -14.43 -3.83
CA HIS A 60 -5.47 -13.21 -3.60
C HIS A 60 -5.87 -12.98 -2.14
N SER A 61 -6.25 -14.04 -1.44
CA SER A 61 -6.76 -13.98 -0.07
C SER A 61 -5.64 -14.11 0.97
N VAL A 62 -4.58 -13.29 0.86
CA VAL A 62 -3.40 -13.32 1.75
C VAL A 62 -3.77 -13.33 3.23
N PHE A 63 -4.78 -12.54 3.61
CA PHE A 63 -5.28 -12.43 4.98
C PHE A 63 -5.91 -13.72 5.52
N ALA A 64 -6.47 -14.57 4.63
CA ALA A 64 -7.06 -15.84 5.01
C ALA A 64 -6.03 -16.98 5.02
N GLN A 65 -5.02 -16.92 4.14
CA GLN A 65 -3.96 -17.91 4.07
C GLN A 65 -3.04 -17.84 5.30
N HIS A 66 -2.67 -16.63 5.74
CA HIS A 66 -1.77 -16.43 6.88
C HIS A 66 -2.25 -15.30 7.81
N PRO A 67 -3.36 -15.50 8.55
CA PRO A 67 -4.01 -14.44 9.31
C PRO A 67 -3.11 -13.79 10.35
N LYS A 68 -2.23 -14.57 11.01
CA LYS A 68 -1.28 -14.03 11.99
C LYS A 68 -0.26 -13.10 11.33
N ARG A 69 0.45 -13.57 10.31
CA ARG A 69 1.48 -12.79 9.58
C ARG A 69 0.88 -11.52 8.99
N PHE A 70 -0.30 -11.63 8.38
CA PHE A 70 -1.03 -10.49 7.84
C PHE A 70 -1.41 -9.49 8.93
N GLY A 71 -1.97 -9.96 10.04
CA GLY A 71 -2.37 -9.10 11.17
C GLY A 71 -1.18 -8.35 11.77
N GLU A 72 -0.06 -9.03 12.01
CA GLU A 72 1.18 -8.43 12.50
C GLU A 72 1.70 -7.35 11.53
N LYS A 73 1.70 -7.64 10.22
CA LYS A 73 2.14 -6.68 9.21
C LYS A 73 1.22 -5.46 9.13
N MET A 74 -0.10 -5.65 9.18
CA MET A 74 -1.05 -4.53 9.18
C MET A 74 -0.90 -3.65 10.41
N ALA A 75 -0.75 -4.24 11.60
CA ALA A 75 -0.54 -3.50 12.83
C ALA A 75 0.74 -2.65 12.76
N GLN A 76 1.84 -3.22 12.26
CA GLN A 76 3.09 -2.51 12.03
C GLN A 76 2.91 -1.32 11.07
N VAL A 77 2.33 -1.56 9.89
CA VAL A 77 2.12 -0.52 8.86
C VAL A 77 1.26 0.63 9.39
N MET A 78 0.20 0.32 10.16
CA MET A 78 -0.65 1.33 10.77
C MET A 78 0.11 2.15 11.83
N GLN A 79 0.89 1.50 12.69
CA GLN A 79 1.68 2.18 13.71
C GLN A 79 2.73 3.10 13.06
N ASP A 80 3.43 2.63 12.03
CA ASP A 80 4.40 3.42 11.27
C ASP A 80 3.72 4.66 10.65
N GLY A 81 2.56 4.48 10.02
CA GLY A 81 1.80 5.57 9.42
C GLY A 81 1.34 6.60 10.46
N TRP A 82 0.93 6.15 11.65
CA TRP A 82 0.58 7.04 12.75
C TRP A 82 1.78 7.86 13.23
N ASN A 83 2.92 7.22 13.42
CA ASN A 83 4.15 7.88 13.86
C ASN A 83 4.59 8.96 12.85
N LEU A 84 4.60 8.64 11.55
CA LEU A 84 4.94 9.58 10.48
C LEU A 84 4.00 10.78 10.44
N ARG A 85 2.69 10.56 10.68
CA ARG A 85 1.70 11.63 10.77
C ARG A 85 2.02 12.58 11.93
N GLU A 86 2.26 12.04 13.13
CA GLU A 86 2.55 12.86 14.31
C GLU A 86 3.86 13.66 14.14
N THR A 87 4.91 13.03 13.61
CA THR A 87 6.16 13.74 13.28
C THR A 87 5.93 14.89 12.30
N SER A 88 5.11 14.67 11.27
CA SER A 88 4.79 15.71 10.27
C SER A 88 4.02 16.88 10.89
N LEU A 89 3.07 16.60 11.78
CA LEU A 89 2.31 17.63 12.49
C LEU A 89 3.18 18.44 13.45
N GLN A 90 4.12 17.78 14.14
CA GLN A 90 5.08 18.47 15.01
C GLN A 90 6.04 19.37 14.22
N ALA A 91 6.52 18.90 13.07
CA ALA A 91 7.36 19.72 12.17
C ALA A 91 6.61 20.97 11.68
N GLN A 92 5.34 20.85 11.33
CA GLN A 92 4.52 21.99 10.90
C GLN A 92 4.30 23.03 12.02
N ARG A 93 4.13 22.58 13.27
CA ARG A 93 3.94 23.47 14.43
C ARG A 93 5.20 24.23 14.85
N THR A 94 6.38 23.69 14.54
CA THR A 94 7.66 24.30 14.91
C THR A 94 8.21 25.23 13.82
N ALA A 95 7.67 25.15 12.61
CA ALA A 95 8.07 25.97 11.46
C ALA A 95 7.26 27.27 11.29
N GLY A 96 6.26 27.53 12.15
CA GLY A 96 5.45 28.75 12.17
C GLY A 96 5.60 29.51 13.47
#